data_AF-A0A1X2ID34-F1
#
_entry.id   AF-A0A1X2ID34-F1
#
_cell.length_a   1.000
_cell.length_b   1.000
_cell.length_c   1.000
_cell.angle_alpha   90.00
_cell.angle_beta   90.00
_cell.angle_gamma   90.00
#
_symmetry.space_group_name_H-M   'P 1'
#
loop_
_entity.id
_entity.type
_entity.pdbx_description
1 polymer ?
#
loop_
_entity_poly.entity_id
_entity_poly.type
_entity_poly.pdbx_seq_one_letter_code
_entity_poly.pdbx_strand_id
1 'polypeptide(L)'
;MQHIDESKLYSDGQYRFEFVSGFVDFGEADIKAIEAVADKVRPLVPVVVNAVYSKLFSYDVTKKYFLPKNEGFEGSTATSLEDLTLDHPQIKFRKDFLSKYLYKLLDGPYDERFLRYLDWVAKIHTDTPQKKSKINVDYIHVNALMGFVETTLVGGLLSLNLDRETEGAALAAFNKLLWIQNDYFAKYYATPSNQLVEQQQPSGALSALMSPTALLPTIVGALAGGLAVYFGYLERRK
;
A
#
# COMPACT_ATOMS: atom_id res chain seq x y z
N MET A 1 -25.52 -1.29 -8.89
CA MET A 1 -24.59 -1.57 -7.77
C MET A 1 -24.26 -3.06 -7.82
N GLN A 2 -23.00 -3.41 -7.98
CA GLN A 2 -22.53 -4.79 -7.95
C GLN A 2 -22.40 -5.24 -6.48
N HIS A 3 -22.78 -6.47 -6.17
CA HIS A 3 -22.54 -7.06 -4.86
C HIS A 3 -21.11 -7.58 -4.76
N ILE A 4 -20.43 -7.28 -3.64
CA ILE A 4 -19.08 -7.73 -3.33
C ILE A 4 -19.11 -8.51 -2.01
N ASP A 5 -18.52 -9.69 -2.00
CA ASP A 5 -18.27 -10.49 -0.80
C ASP A 5 -16.96 -10.00 -0.16
N GLU A 6 -17.08 -9.22 0.91
CA GLU A 6 -15.95 -8.61 1.59
C GLU A 6 -14.93 -9.65 2.10
N SER A 7 -15.39 -10.83 2.53
CA SER A 7 -14.50 -11.87 3.05
C SER A 7 -13.53 -12.37 1.97
N LYS A 8 -14.00 -12.47 0.73
CA LYS A 8 -13.19 -12.89 -0.41
C LYS A 8 -12.13 -11.89 -0.82
N LEU A 9 -12.28 -10.60 -0.49
CA LEU A 9 -11.23 -9.60 -0.75
C LEU A 9 -9.94 -9.88 0.05
N TYR A 10 -10.03 -10.68 1.11
CA TYR A 10 -8.90 -11.07 1.95
C TYR A 10 -8.45 -12.52 1.72
N SER A 11 -9.36 -13.42 1.35
CA SER A 11 -9.03 -14.84 1.17
C SER A 11 -8.78 -15.27 -0.27
N ASP A 12 -9.21 -14.50 -1.27
CA ASP A 12 -9.13 -14.84 -2.70
C ASP A 12 -8.44 -13.72 -3.49
N GLY A 13 -7.20 -13.99 -3.93
CA GLY A 13 -6.39 -13.03 -4.65
C GLY A 13 -6.89 -12.69 -6.06
N GLN A 14 -7.65 -13.59 -6.69
CA GLN A 14 -8.27 -13.31 -7.98
C GLN A 14 -9.52 -12.45 -7.79
N TYR A 15 -10.36 -12.78 -6.81
CA TYR A 15 -11.55 -11.99 -6.49
C TYR A 15 -11.19 -10.54 -6.11
N ARG A 16 -10.13 -10.35 -5.30
CA ARG A 16 -9.60 -9.02 -4.97
C ARG A 16 -9.14 -8.27 -6.23
N PHE A 17 -8.43 -8.93 -7.13
CA PHE A 17 -7.97 -8.31 -8.38
C PHE A 17 -9.13 -7.87 -9.28
N GLU A 18 -10.13 -8.72 -9.45
CA GLU A 18 -11.31 -8.40 -10.25
C GLU A 18 -12.04 -7.19 -9.68
N PHE A 19 -12.19 -7.13 -8.35
CA PHE A 19 -12.74 -5.95 -7.67
C PHE A 19 -11.89 -4.70 -7.88
N VAL A 20 -10.57 -4.75 -7.59
CA VAL A 20 -9.70 -3.58 -7.67
C VAL A 20 -9.57 -3.08 -9.11
N SER A 21 -9.40 -3.99 -10.08
CA SER A 21 -9.31 -3.65 -11.50
C SER A 21 -10.61 -3.00 -12.00
N GLY A 22 -11.76 -3.56 -11.61
CA GLY A 22 -13.05 -2.94 -11.91
C GLY A 22 -13.23 -1.58 -11.24
N PHE A 23 -12.72 -1.41 -10.02
CA PHE A 23 -12.82 -0.15 -9.28
C PHE A 23 -11.98 0.98 -9.90
N VAL A 24 -10.82 0.66 -10.48
CA VAL A 24 -9.94 1.62 -11.16
C VAL A 24 -10.16 1.67 -12.67
N ASP A 25 -11.22 1.03 -13.18
CA ASP A 25 -11.55 0.91 -14.60
C ASP A 25 -10.36 0.40 -15.45
N PHE A 26 -9.60 -0.57 -14.95
CA PHE A 26 -8.52 -1.21 -15.70
C PHE A 26 -9.06 -2.38 -16.54
N GLY A 27 -8.84 -2.34 -17.84
CA GLY A 27 -9.33 -3.38 -18.76
C GLY A 27 -8.53 -3.51 -20.06
N GLU A 28 -9.16 -4.09 -21.08
CA GLU A 28 -8.54 -4.39 -22.38
C GLU A 28 -7.95 -3.15 -23.07
N ALA A 29 -8.61 -1.99 -22.92
CA ALA A 29 -8.12 -0.72 -23.48
C ALA A 29 -6.79 -0.29 -22.85
N ASP A 30 -6.64 -0.46 -21.53
CA ASP A 30 -5.40 -0.13 -20.81
C ASP A 30 -4.27 -1.09 -21.20
N ILE A 31 -4.57 -2.38 -21.35
CA ILE A 31 -3.62 -3.38 -21.83
C ILE A 31 -3.10 -3.00 -23.21
N LYS A 32 -4.00 -2.67 -24.15
CA LYS A 32 -3.62 -2.21 -25.50
C LYS A 32 -2.80 -0.92 -25.48
N ALA A 33 -3.13 0.00 -24.58
CA ALA A 33 -2.36 1.25 -24.43
C ALA A 33 -0.93 0.98 -23.95
N ILE A 34 -0.74 0.03 -23.03
CA ILE A 34 0.60 -0.38 -22.58
C ILE A 34 1.35 -1.09 -23.70
N GLU A 35 0.72 -2.03 -24.40
CA GLU A 35 1.30 -2.76 -25.53
C GLU A 35 1.75 -1.82 -26.66
N ALA A 36 0.95 -0.79 -26.95
CA ALA A 36 1.23 0.19 -28.00
C ALA A 36 2.52 1.00 -27.76
N VAL A 37 2.93 1.17 -26.50
CA VAL A 37 4.15 1.91 -26.14
C VAL A 37 5.28 1.00 -25.66
N ALA A 38 5.03 -0.30 -25.49
CA ALA A 38 5.97 -1.23 -24.85
C ALA A 38 7.36 -1.21 -25.49
N ASP A 39 7.46 -1.26 -26.81
CA ASP A 39 8.75 -1.25 -27.53
C ASP A 39 9.54 0.04 -27.33
N LYS A 40 8.87 1.17 -27.10
CA LYS A 40 9.50 2.46 -26.81
C LYS A 40 9.90 2.60 -25.34
N VAL A 41 9.17 1.94 -24.43
CA VAL A 41 9.44 1.94 -22.98
C VAL A 41 10.53 0.95 -22.60
N ARG A 42 10.65 -0.21 -23.28
CA ARG A 42 11.66 -1.26 -22.99
C ARG A 42 13.10 -0.72 -22.88
N PRO A 43 13.59 0.16 -23.77
CA PRO A 43 14.93 0.74 -23.65
C PRO A 43 15.15 1.59 -22.39
N LEU A 44 14.09 2.07 -21.75
CA LEU A 44 14.17 2.88 -20.53
C LEU A 44 14.31 2.04 -19.26
N VAL A 45 14.03 0.72 -19.31
CA VAL A 45 14.06 -0.18 -18.14
C VAL A 45 15.38 -0.09 -17.35
N PRO A 46 16.58 -0.14 -17.97
CA PRO A 46 17.84 -0.03 -17.22
C PRO A 46 17.98 1.29 -16.45
N VAL A 47 17.47 2.40 -17.02
CA VAL A 47 17.50 3.73 -16.38
C VAL A 47 16.59 3.74 -15.16
N VAL A 48 15.36 3.23 -15.29
CA VAL A 48 14.40 3.13 -14.18
C VAL A 48 14.95 2.26 -13.06
N VAL A 49 15.54 1.10 -13.38
CA VAL A 49 16.15 0.21 -12.39
C VAL A 49 17.28 0.92 -11.63
N ASN A 50 18.17 1.61 -12.32
CA ASN A 50 19.24 2.36 -11.67
C ASN A 50 18.72 3.49 -10.79
N ALA A 51 17.68 4.21 -11.23
CA ALA A 51 17.04 5.27 -10.45
C ALA A 51 16.42 4.73 -9.17
N VAL A 52 15.70 3.59 -9.24
CA VAL A 52 15.10 2.90 -8.09
C VAL A 52 16.14 2.53 -7.04
N TYR A 53 17.23 1.88 -7.43
CA TYR A 53 18.26 1.48 -6.46
C TYR A 53 19.02 2.68 -5.88
N SER A 54 19.27 3.70 -6.70
CA SER A 54 19.88 4.95 -6.20
C SER A 54 18.99 5.62 -5.17
N LYS A 55 17.66 5.61 -5.39
CA LYS A 55 16.68 6.14 -4.44
C LYS A 55 16.61 5.31 -3.16
N LEU A 56 16.60 3.98 -3.26
CA LEU A 56 16.63 3.10 -2.09
C LEU A 56 17.92 3.24 -1.28
N PHE A 57 19.02 3.63 -1.91
CA PHE A 57 20.31 3.83 -1.25
C PHE A 57 20.48 5.24 -0.68
N SER A 58 19.58 6.17 -0.96
CA SER A 58 19.62 7.52 -0.37
C SER A 58 19.10 7.56 1.06
N TYR A 59 18.54 6.45 1.57
CA TYR A 59 18.09 6.32 2.96
C TYR A 59 18.59 4.99 3.54
N ASP A 60 19.17 5.05 4.74
CA ASP A 60 19.64 3.88 5.49
C ASP A 60 18.51 2.87 5.76
N VAL A 61 17.32 3.37 6.09
CA VAL A 61 16.13 2.59 6.45
C VAL A 61 15.62 1.73 5.29
N THR A 62 15.86 2.14 4.04
CA THR A 62 15.55 1.35 2.84
C THR A 62 16.75 0.52 2.38
N LYS A 63 17.97 1.04 2.53
CA LYS A 63 19.21 0.35 2.16
C LYS A 63 19.44 -0.92 2.99
N LYS A 64 19.07 -0.92 4.27
CA LYS A 64 19.31 -2.05 5.20
C LYS A 64 18.71 -3.38 4.78
N TYR A 65 17.63 -3.38 3.99
CA TYR A 65 17.01 -4.62 3.51
C TYR A 65 17.90 -5.43 2.57
N PHE A 66 18.95 -4.81 2.03
CA PHE A 66 19.90 -5.43 1.13
C PHE A 66 21.19 -5.90 1.82
N LEU A 67 21.32 -5.74 3.14
CA LEU A 67 22.46 -6.30 3.89
C LEU A 67 22.38 -7.82 4.07
N PRO A 68 21.24 -8.41 4.49
CA PRO A 68 21.15 -9.86 4.63
C PRO A 68 21.34 -10.55 3.28
N LYS A 69 21.89 -11.77 3.30
CA LYS A 69 22.02 -12.59 2.11
C LYS A 69 20.64 -12.81 1.48
N ASN A 70 20.47 -12.34 0.25
CA ASN A 70 19.23 -12.45 -0.49
C ASN A 70 19.06 -13.88 -1.01
N GLU A 71 17.81 -14.33 -1.07
CA GLU A 71 17.49 -15.67 -1.56
C GLU A 71 17.95 -15.85 -3.02
N GLY A 72 18.66 -16.95 -3.28
CA GLY A 72 19.23 -17.26 -4.59
C GLY A 72 20.56 -16.58 -4.92
N PHE A 73 21.05 -15.66 -4.08
CA PHE A 73 22.39 -15.08 -4.25
C PHE A 73 23.44 -15.98 -3.60
N GLU A 74 24.49 -16.36 -4.32
CA GLU A 74 25.52 -17.30 -3.81
C GLU A 74 26.80 -16.60 -3.31
N GLY A 75 27.04 -15.35 -3.71
CA GLY A 75 28.27 -14.61 -3.39
C GLY A 75 28.38 -14.11 -1.94
N SER A 76 29.47 -13.40 -1.66
CA SER A 76 29.68 -12.72 -0.38
C SER A 76 28.75 -11.52 -0.22
N THR A 77 28.36 -11.28 1.03
CA THR A 77 27.54 -10.12 1.42
C THR A 77 28.41 -9.03 2.02
N ALA A 78 28.01 -7.77 1.85
CA ALA A 78 28.58 -6.67 2.61
C ALA A 78 28.35 -6.88 4.12
N THR A 79 29.31 -6.44 4.93
CA THR A 79 29.26 -6.55 6.40
C THR A 79 28.69 -5.30 7.07
N SER A 80 28.60 -4.18 6.35
CA SER A 80 28.12 -2.89 6.83
C SER A 80 27.30 -2.17 5.75
N LEU A 81 26.53 -1.14 6.15
CA LEU A 81 25.81 -0.31 5.19
C LEU A 81 26.78 0.48 4.32
N GLU A 82 27.93 0.84 4.85
CA GLU A 82 28.98 1.61 4.19
C GLU A 82 29.60 0.82 3.05
N ASP A 83 29.87 -0.48 3.28
CA ASP A 83 30.45 -1.40 2.28
C ASP A 83 29.44 -1.82 1.21
N LEU A 84 28.15 -1.67 1.48
CA LEU A 84 27.09 -2.01 0.54
C LEU A 84 26.93 -0.89 -0.50
N THR A 85 27.63 -1.01 -1.63
CA THR A 85 27.56 -0.07 -2.75
C THR A 85 26.59 -0.54 -3.85
N LEU A 86 26.22 0.36 -4.77
CA LEU A 86 25.39 0.02 -5.92
C LEU A 86 26.06 -0.98 -6.89
N ASP A 87 27.38 -1.11 -6.80
CA ASP A 87 28.18 -2.05 -7.61
C ASP A 87 28.35 -3.44 -6.97
N HIS A 88 27.90 -3.58 -5.71
CA HIS A 88 27.99 -4.84 -4.99
C HIS A 88 27.27 -5.97 -5.76
N PRO A 89 27.86 -7.19 -5.88
CA PRO A 89 27.28 -8.27 -6.69
C PRO A 89 25.84 -8.63 -6.34
N GLN A 90 25.49 -8.62 -5.05
CA GLN A 90 24.10 -8.82 -4.60
C GLN A 90 23.14 -7.75 -5.15
N ILE A 91 23.59 -6.50 -5.25
CA ILE A 91 22.75 -5.41 -5.76
C ILE A 91 22.55 -5.54 -7.26
N LYS A 92 23.59 -5.93 -8.01
CA LYS A 92 23.47 -6.28 -9.43
C LYS A 92 22.49 -7.43 -9.63
N PHE A 93 22.61 -8.50 -8.84
CA PHE A 93 21.68 -9.62 -8.83
C PHE A 93 20.23 -9.17 -8.60
N ARG A 94 19.97 -8.28 -7.64
CA ARG A 94 18.62 -7.77 -7.38
C ARG A 94 18.11 -6.81 -8.46
N LYS A 95 18.98 -6.01 -9.07
CA LYS A 95 18.64 -5.18 -10.24
C LYS A 95 18.10 -6.05 -11.38
N ASP A 96 18.68 -7.21 -11.63
CA ASP A 96 18.20 -8.13 -12.66
C ASP A 96 16.77 -8.64 -12.40
N PHE A 97 16.41 -8.90 -11.14
CA PHE A 97 15.02 -9.27 -10.79
C PHE A 97 14.04 -8.13 -11.07
N LEU A 98 14.41 -6.89 -10.74
CA LEU A 98 13.57 -5.74 -11.05
C LEU A 98 13.44 -5.52 -12.55
N SER A 99 14.52 -5.67 -13.32
CA SER A 99 14.49 -5.60 -14.78
C SER A 99 13.52 -6.65 -15.36
N LYS A 100 13.62 -7.90 -14.93
CA LYS A 100 12.72 -8.99 -15.37
C LYS A 100 11.27 -8.69 -15.03
N TYR A 101 11.01 -8.15 -13.85
CA TYR A 101 9.67 -7.72 -13.45
C TYR A 101 9.13 -6.63 -14.38
N LEU A 102 9.90 -5.56 -14.64
CA LEU A 102 9.48 -4.47 -15.51
C LEU A 102 9.25 -4.94 -16.96
N TYR A 103 10.12 -5.79 -17.50
CA TYR A 103 9.88 -6.40 -18.81
C TYR A 103 8.61 -7.25 -18.81
N LYS A 104 8.35 -8.00 -17.73
CA LYS A 104 7.13 -8.81 -17.62
C LYS A 104 5.85 -7.95 -17.64
N LEU A 105 5.89 -6.73 -17.09
CA LEU A 105 4.78 -5.78 -17.21
C LEU A 105 4.58 -5.34 -18.68
N LEU A 106 5.65 -5.20 -19.46
CA LEU A 106 5.59 -4.75 -20.86
C LEU A 106 5.28 -5.87 -21.87
N ASP A 107 5.45 -7.14 -21.49
CA ASP A 107 5.34 -8.29 -22.39
C ASP A 107 3.95 -8.93 -22.44
N GLY A 108 3.12 -8.75 -21.39
CA GLY A 108 1.87 -9.49 -21.24
C GLY A 108 2.05 -11.02 -21.31
N PRO A 109 1.01 -11.79 -21.71
CA PRO A 109 -0.40 -11.40 -21.63
C PRO A 109 -0.81 -11.15 -20.17
N TYR A 110 -1.83 -10.32 -19.98
CA TYR A 110 -2.38 -9.97 -18.67
C TYR A 110 -3.43 -10.99 -18.21
N ASP A 111 -3.02 -12.25 -18.18
CA ASP A 111 -3.85 -13.39 -17.82
C ASP A 111 -3.73 -13.75 -16.33
N GLU A 112 -4.46 -14.76 -15.88
CA GLU A 112 -4.41 -15.25 -14.49
C GLU A 112 -2.97 -15.59 -14.01
N ARG A 113 -2.06 -16.00 -14.92
CA ARG A 113 -0.65 -16.25 -14.56
C ARG A 113 0.08 -14.96 -14.23
N PHE A 114 -0.20 -13.89 -14.96
CA PHE A 114 0.33 -12.56 -14.65
C PHE A 114 -0.16 -12.09 -13.28
N LEU A 115 -1.43 -12.32 -12.94
CA LEU A 115 -1.99 -11.96 -11.63
C LEU A 115 -1.30 -12.70 -10.49
N ARG A 116 -1.14 -14.02 -10.61
CA ARG A 116 -0.37 -14.83 -9.64
C ARG A 116 1.08 -14.37 -9.53
N TYR A 117 1.65 -13.85 -10.61
CA TYR A 117 2.99 -13.27 -10.58
C TYR A 117 3.04 -11.95 -9.81
N LEU A 118 2.10 -11.02 -10.02
CA LEU A 118 2.01 -9.78 -9.21
C LEU A 118 1.82 -10.08 -7.73
N ASP A 119 0.98 -11.06 -7.41
CA ASP A 119 0.75 -11.52 -6.04
C ASP A 119 2.01 -12.11 -5.41
N TRP A 120 2.71 -12.97 -6.16
CA TRP A 120 4.00 -13.52 -5.72
C TRP A 120 5.03 -12.42 -5.48
N VAL A 121 5.13 -11.43 -6.37
CA VAL A 121 6.01 -10.25 -6.19
C VAL A 121 5.65 -9.54 -4.88
N ALA A 122 4.38 -9.34 -4.58
CA ALA A 122 3.97 -8.76 -3.30
C ALA A 122 4.37 -9.63 -2.10
N LYS A 123 4.08 -10.93 -2.16
CA LYS A 123 4.40 -11.90 -1.12
C LYS A 123 5.88 -11.93 -0.75
N ILE A 124 6.78 -11.90 -1.73
CA ILE A 124 8.24 -11.99 -1.47
C ILE A 124 8.81 -10.77 -0.73
N HIS A 125 8.06 -9.67 -0.58
CA HIS A 125 8.49 -8.51 0.21
C HIS A 125 8.10 -8.61 1.69
N THR A 126 7.28 -9.61 2.07
CA THR A 126 6.85 -9.84 3.46
C THR A 126 7.44 -11.14 4.03
N ASP A 127 7.44 -11.28 5.37
CA ASP A 127 7.69 -12.57 6.01
C ASP A 127 6.39 -13.37 6.08
N THR A 128 6.39 -14.54 5.45
CA THR A 128 5.24 -15.46 5.46
C THR A 128 5.70 -16.83 5.93
N PRO A 129 4.84 -17.66 6.55
CA PRO A 129 5.25 -18.95 7.09
C PRO A 129 5.89 -19.89 6.05
N GLN A 130 5.52 -19.73 4.76
CA GLN A 130 6.04 -20.57 3.68
C GLN A 130 7.34 -20.07 3.06
N LYS A 131 7.80 -18.86 3.40
CA LYS A 131 8.99 -18.24 2.81
C LYS A 131 10.24 -18.62 3.60
N LYS A 132 11.27 -19.08 2.88
CA LYS A 132 12.59 -19.41 3.46
C LYS A 132 13.31 -18.16 3.95
N SER A 133 13.34 -17.11 3.12
CA SER A 133 13.89 -15.81 3.51
C SER A 133 13.00 -15.09 4.53
N LYS A 134 13.62 -14.45 5.50
CA LYS A 134 12.96 -13.66 6.56
C LYS A 134 12.96 -12.15 6.30
N ILE A 135 13.23 -11.73 5.06
CA ILE A 135 13.07 -10.34 4.65
C ILE A 135 11.60 -9.93 4.84
N ASN A 136 11.38 -8.85 5.57
CA ASN A 136 10.09 -8.20 5.77
C ASN A 136 10.26 -6.70 5.58
N VAL A 137 9.89 -6.18 4.42
CA VAL A 137 10.00 -4.75 4.09
C VAL A 137 8.81 -4.03 4.71
N ASP A 138 9.03 -2.91 5.38
CA ASP A 138 7.93 -2.11 5.91
C ASP A 138 7.08 -1.54 4.75
N TYR A 139 5.75 -1.61 4.86
CA TYR A 139 4.85 -1.08 3.85
C TYR A 139 5.06 0.41 3.60
N ILE A 140 5.47 1.19 4.61
CA ILE A 140 5.80 2.62 4.42
C ILE A 140 6.85 2.78 3.31
N HIS A 141 7.87 1.91 3.28
CA HIS A 141 8.93 1.97 2.28
C HIS A 141 8.47 1.47 0.91
N VAL A 142 7.63 0.43 0.89
CA VAL A 142 7.02 -0.06 -0.36
C VAL A 142 6.16 1.02 -0.99
N ASN A 143 5.23 1.60 -0.22
CA ASN A 143 4.34 2.66 -0.67
C ASN A 143 5.10 3.91 -1.15
N ALA A 144 6.12 4.34 -0.40
CA ALA A 144 6.98 5.46 -0.81
C ALA A 144 7.74 5.17 -2.13
N LEU A 145 8.23 3.93 -2.31
CA LEU A 145 8.90 3.54 -3.54
C LEU A 145 7.92 3.51 -4.72
N MET A 146 6.69 3.01 -4.54
CA MET A 146 5.68 2.99 -5.59
C MET A 146 5.40 4.39 -6.15
N GLY A 147 5.27 5.40 -5.29
CA GLY A 147 5.11 6.80 -5.74
C GLY A 147 6.34 7.34 -6.51
N PHE A 148 7.56 6.93 -6.11
CA PHE A 148 8.77 7.28 -6.86
C PHE A 148 8.82 6.60 -8.24
N VAL A 149 8.46 5.32 -8.33
CA VAL A 149 8.39 4.55 -9.59
C VAL A 149 7.38 5.19 -10.52
N GLU A 150 6.20 5.53 -10.03
CA GLU A 150 5.16 6.22 -10.80
C GLU A 150 5.69 7.53 -11.40
N THR A 151 6.29 8.40 -10.58
CA THR A 151 6.85 9.68 -11.05
C THR A 151 7.93 9.47 -12.12
N THR A 152 8.78 8.45 -11.93
CA THR A 152 9.85 8.11 -12.88
C THR A 152 9.26 7.63 -14.21
N LEU A 153 8.21 6.81 -14.17
CA LEU A 153 7.53 6.30 -15.34
C LEU A 153 6.82 7.41 -16.11
N VAL A 154 6.15 8.35 -15.42
CA VAL A 154 5.56 9.54 -16.03
C VAL A 154 6.62 10.33 -16.79
N GLY A 155 7.74 10.66 -16.15
CA GLY A 155 8.84 11.36 -16.83
C GLY A 155 9.41 10.59 -18.03
N GLY A 156 9.51 9.26 -17.91
CA GLY A 156 9.92 8.38 -19.00
C GLY A 156 8.97 8.42 -20.19
N LEU A 157 7.67 8.31 -19.96
CA LEU A 157 6.65 8.37 -21.03
C LEU A 157 6.60 9.74 -21.71
N LEU A 158 6.63 10.83 -20.95
CA LEU A 158 6.67 12.19 -21.49
C LEU A 158 7.91 12.43 -22.38
N SER A 159 9.03 11.74 -22.10
CA SER A 159 10.25 11.87 -22.90
C SER A 159 10.16 11.21 -24.29
N LEU A 160 9.16 10.35 -24.52
CA LEU A 160 8.99 9.61 -25.76
C LEU A 160 8.39 10.46 -26.89
N ASN A 161 7.90 11.66 -26.60
CA ASN A 161 7.22 12.55 -27.56
C ASN A 161 6.12 11.83 -28.36
N LEU A 162 5.26 11.09 -27.64
CA LEU A 162 4.11 10.41 -28.23
C LEU A 162 3.05 11.45 -28.64
N ASP A 163 2.10 11.04 -29.48
CA ASP A 163 0.90 11.87 -29.65
C ASP A 163 0.12 11.91 -28.33
N ARG A 164 -0.64 12.98 -28.13
CA ARG A 164 -1.31 13.28 -26.85
C ARG A 164 -2.30 12.20 -26.43
N GLU A 165 -2.95 11.55 -27.38
CA GLU A 165 -3.95 10.51 -27.08
C GLU A 165 -3.26 9.24 -26.59
N THR A 166 -2.24 8.76 -27.32
CA THR A 166 -1.43 7.61 -26.90
C THR A 166 -0.72 7.87 -25.58
N GLU A 167 -0.14 9.06 -25.39
CA GLU A 167 0.52 9.46 -24.14
C GLU A 167 -0.44 9.42 -22.95
N GLY A 168 -1.62 10.05 -23.10
CA GLY A 168 -2.64 10.08 -22.05
C GLY A 168 -3.16 8.69 -21.70
N ALA A 169 -3.43 7.86 -22.71
CA ALA A 169 -3.88 6.48 -22.52
C ALA A 169 -2.82 5.63 -21.81
N ALA A 170 -1.56 5.71 -22.24
CA ALA A 170 -0.46 4.98 -21.62
C ALA A 170 -0.24 5.42 -20.16
N LEU A 171 -0.22 6.73 -19.90
CA LEU A 171 -0.08 7.27 -18.53
C LEU A 171 -1.17 6.75 -17.60
N ALA A 172 -2.43 6.79 -18.03
CA ALA A 172 -3.55 6.29 -17.25
C ALA A 172 -3.45 4.77 -17.02
N ALA A 173 -3.15 4.00 -18.07
CA ALA A 173 -3.03 2.55 -17.99
C ALA A 173 -1.93 2.09 -17.02
N PHE A 174 -0.75 2.71 -17.10
CA PHE A 174 0.36 2.40 -16.20
C PHE A 174 0.07 2.84 -14.76
N ASN A 175 -0.55 4.00 -14.54
CA ASN A 175 -0.96 4.44 -13.20
C ASN A 175 -1.90 3.40 -12.56
N LYS A 176 -2.94 2.97 -13.27
CA LYS A 176 -3.87 1.94 -12.78
C LYS A 176 -3.15 0.63 -12.45
N LEU A 177 -2.27 0.16 -13.34
CA LEU A 177 -1.48 -1.05 -13.12
C LEU A 177 -0.57 -0.96 -11.87
N LEU A 178 0.06 0.20 -11.66
CA LEU A 178 0.87 0.44 -10.46
C LEU A 178 0.03 0.43 -9.18
N TRP A 179 -1.18 1.00 -9.21
CA TRP A 179 -2.09 0.97 -8.06
C TRP A 179 -2.61 -0.43 -7.76
N ILE A 180 -2.89 -1.24 -8.79
CA ILE A 180 -3.21 -2.67 -8.61
C ILE A 180 -2.03 -3.40 -7.95
N GLN A 181 -0.80 -3.17 -8.40
CA GLN A 181 0.39 -3.77 -7.76
C GLN A 181 0.56 -3.28 -6.32
N ASN A 182 0.31 -2.01 -6.04
CA ASN A 182 0.37 -1.45 -4.68
C ASN A 182 -0.69 -2.07 -3.76
N ASP A 183 -1.88 -2.34 -4.27
CA ASP A 183 -2.92 -3.06 -3.53
C ASP A 183 -2.49 -4.49 -3.19
N TYR A 184 -1.87 -5.22 -4.13
CA TYR A 184 -1.30 -6.53 -3.84
C TYR A 184 -0.25 -6.48 -2.73
N PHE A 185 0.59 -5.44 -2.70
CA PHE A 185 1.48 -5.22 -1.56
C PHE A 185 0.67 -5.01 -0.28
N ALA A 186 -0.27 -4.06 -0.27
CA ALA A 186 -1.10 -3.71 0.88
C ALA A 186 -1.84 -4.93 1.45
N LYS A 187 -2.29 -5.88 0.61
CA LYS A 187 -2.93 -7.13 1.03
C LYS A 187 -2.15 -7.89 2.12
N TYR A 188 -0.82 -7.88 2.05
CA TYR A 188 0.02 -8.60 3.02
C TYR A 188 0.31 -7.80 4.30
N TYR A 189 -0.07 -6.53 4.36
CA TYR A 189 0.14 -5.66 5.53
C TYR A 189 -1.17 -5.22 6.20
N ALA A 190 -2.28 -5.19 5.44
CA ALA A 190 -3.59 -4.84 5.94
C ALA A 190 -4.30 -6.10 6.47
N THR A 191 -4.25 -6.33 7.79
CA THR A 191 -5.07 -7.34 8.44
C THR A 191 -6.50 -6.82 8.70
N PRO A 192 -7.54 -7.65 8.54
CA PRO A 192 -8.92 -7.28 8.85
C PRO A 192 -9.14 -6.79 10.29
N SER A 193 -8.27 -7.19 11.22
CA SER A 193 -8.33 -6.78 12.64
C SER A 193 -8.15 -5.28 12.89
N ASN A 194 -7.72 -4.51 11.89
CA ASN A 194 -7.61 -3.05 11.95
C ASN A 194 -8.78 -2.32 11.28
N GLN A 195 -9.74 -3.04 10.68
CA GLN A 195 -10.99 -2.42 10.26
C GLN A 195 -11.78 -2.04 11.51
N LEU A 196 -12.37 -0.84 11.48
CA LEU A 196 -13.10 -0.22 12.59
C LEU A 196 -13.86 -1.31 13.36
N VAL A 197 -13.46 -1.55 14.61
CA VAL A 197 -14.31 -2.27 15.55
C VAL A 197 -15.61 -1.51 15.51
N GLU A 198 -16.62 -2.09 14.86
CA GLU A 198 -17.98 -1.61 14.94
C GLU A 198 -18.22 -1.57 16.44
N GLN A 199 -18.23 -0.37 17.02
CA GLN A 199 -18.58 -0.21 18.42
C GLN A 199 -20.02 -0.71 18.46
N GLN A 200 -20.19 -1.99 18.82
CA GLN A 200 -21.47 -2.49 19.26
C GLN A 200 -21.82 -1.59 20.44
N GLN A 201 -22.63 -0.56 20.19
CA GLN A 201 -23.22 0.20 21.28
C GLN A 201 -23.93 -0.84 22.14
N PRO A 202 -23.58 -0.97 23.43
CA PRO A 202 -24.29 -1.89 24.29
C PRO A 202 -25.75 -1.43 24.29
N SER A 203 -26.62 -2.26 23.72
CA SER A 203 -28.07 -2.12 23.77
C SER A 203 -28.53 -2.43 25.19
N GLY A 204 -28.32 -1.47 26.08
CA GLY A 204 -28.70 -1.57 27.47
C GLY A 204 -28.95 -0.19 28.04
N ALA A 205 -30.09 -0.03 28.71
CA ALA A 205 -30.51 1.20 29.40
C ALA A 205 -29.46 1.79 30.36
N LEU A 206 -28.44 1.00 30.72
CA LEU A 206 -27.30 1.41 31.56
C LEU A 206 -26.29 2.34 30.84
N SER A 207 -26.17 2.31 29.51
CA SER A 207 -25.25 3.21 28.79
C SER A 207 -25.76 4.66 28.75
N ALA A 208 -27.08 4.85 28.73
CA ALA A 208 -27.72 6.16 28.82
C ALA A 208 -27.44 6.85 30.17
N LEU A 209 -27.29 6.07 31.25
CA LEU A 209 -27.00 6.56 32.61
C LEU A 209 -25.53 7.00 32.80
N MET A 210 -24.62 6.58 31.93
CA MET A 210 -23.18 6.86 32.05
C MET A 210 -22.65 7.84 31.00
N SER A 211 -23.54 8.44 30.18
CA SER A 211 -23.14 9.48 29.25
C SER A 211 -22.84 10.81 30.00
N PRO A 212 -21.75 11.54 29.67
CA PRO A 212 -21.41 12.80 30.34
C PRO A 212 -22.51 13.87 30.24
N THR A 213 -23.38 13.74 29.24
CA THR A 213 -24.54 14.61 29.00
C THR A 213 -25.70 14.35 29.97
N ALA A 214 -25.80 13.17 30.58
CA ALA A 214 -26.82 12.85 31.58
C ALA A 214 -26.44 13.27 33.03
N LEU A 215 -25.15 13.51 33.29
CA LEU A 215 -24.64 13.97 34.60
C LEU A 215 -24.72 15.49 34.80
N LEU A 216 -24.81 16.26 33.71
CA LEU A 216 -24.87 17.72 33.77
C LEU A 216 -26.20 18.27 34.35
N PRO A 217 -27.40 17.74 34.02
CA PRO A 217 -28.64 18.27 34.59
C PRO A 217 -28.85 17.87 36.05
N THR A 218 -28.29 16.73 36.48
CA THR A 218 -28.49 16.19 37.84
C THR A 218 -27.60 16.88 38.87
N ILE A 219 -26.36 17.23 38.51
CA ILE A 219 -25.47 18.00 39.39
C ILE A 219 -25.95 19.45 39.52
N VAL A 220 -26.44 20.06 38.43
CA VAL A 220 -27.00 21.43 38.48
C VAL A 220 -28.32 21.48 39.25
N GLY A 221 -29.20 20.48 39.08
CA GLY A 221 -30.46 20.39 39.83
C GLY A 221 -30.28 20.19 41.34
N ALA A 222 -29.31 19.36 41.75
CA ALA A 222 -29.01 19.13 43.16
C ALA A 222 -28.37 20.36 43.84
N LEU A 223 -27.50 21.09 43.13
CA LEU A 223 -26.88 22.32 43.64
C LEU A 223 -27.88 23.49 43.71
N ALA A 224 -28.75 23.64 42.72
CA ALA A 224 -29.79 24.68 42.72
C ALA A 224 -30.87 24.42 43.80
N GLY A 225 -31.28 23.15 43.98
CA GLY A 225 -32.22 22.76 45.04
C GLY A 225 -31.64 22.94 46.44
N GLY A 226 -30.38 22.59 46.65
CA GLY A 226 -29.69 22.77 47.94
C GLY A 226 -29.52 24.24 48.33
N LEU A 227 -29.16 25.11 47.37
CA LEU A 227 -29.03 26.56 47.60
C LEU A 227 -30.39 27.21 47.90
N ALA A 228 -31.46 26.83 47.19
CA ALA A 228 -32.80 27.38 47.43
C ALA A 228 -33.33 27.02 48.84
N VAL A 229 -33.11 25.78 49.30
CA VAL A 229 -33.49 25.35 50.65
C VAL A 229 -32.65 26.06 51.71
N TYR A 230 -31.35 26.27 51.48
CA TYR A 230 -30.46 26.96 52.41
C TYR A 230 -30.81 28.45 52.56
N PHE A 231 -31.04 29.16 51.45
CA PHE A 231 -31.45 30.57 51.51
C PHE A 231 -32.87 30.75 52.05
N GLY A 232 -33.81 29.87 51.69
CA GLY A 232 -35.16 29.88 52.26
C GLY A 232 -35.19 29.56 53.77
N TYR A 233 -34.19 28.85 54.29
CA TYR A 233 -34.02 28.61 55.73
C TYR A 233 -33.46 29.84 56.47
N LEU A 234 -32.54 30.58 55.84
CA LEU A 234 -31.93 31.78 56.42
C LEU A 234 -32.88 32.98 56.47
N GLU A 235 -33.78 33.11 55.50
CA GLU A 235 -34.79 34.18 55.46
C GLU A 235 -35.87 34.03 56.53
N ARG A 236 -36.16 32.81 56.99
CA ARG A 236 -37.15 32.55 58.07
C ARG A 236 -36.60 32.74 59.49
N ARG A 237 -35.33 33.10 59.64
CA ARG A 237 -34.66 33.34 60.94
C ARG A 237 -34.35 34.81 61.22
N LYS A 238 -34.88 35.73 60.41
CA LYS A 238 -34.99 37.16 60.74
C LYS A 238 -36.44 37.47 61.09
#